data_AF-A0A2E2G8P2-F1
#
_entry.id   AF-A0A2E2G8P2-F1
#
_cell.length_a   1.000
_cell.length_b   1.000
_cell.length_c   1.000
_cell.angle_alpha   90.00
_cell.angle_beta   90.00
_cell.angle_gamma   90.00
#
_symmetry.space_group_name_H-M   'P 1'
#
loop_
_entity.id
_entity.type
_entity.pdbx_description
1 polymer ?
#
loop_
_entity_poly.entity_id
_entity_poly.type
_entity_poly.pdbx_seq_one_letter_code
_entity_poly.pdbx_strand_id
1 'polypeptide(L)'
;MATRDEIRAVFADPQLDGMDCLYDAIGAMLQDGSEFQPAYSLVVSAGDAPATTWIRFCVQCATRFDDPPEESEFLAVLEEFSRKHVGLD
;
A
#
# COMPACT_ATOMS: atom_id res chain seq x y z
N MET A 1 -5.89 -5.42 -17.70
CA MET A 1 -5.02 -5.43 -16.53
C MET A 1 -4.32 -4.10 -16.44
N ALA A 2 -4.51 -3.38 -15.34
CA ALA A 2 -3.91 -2.06 -15.15
C ALA A 2 -2.37 -2.15 -15.13
N THR A 3 -1.73 -1.20 -15.79
CA THR A 3 -0.28 -1.05 -15.80
C THR A 3 0.24 -0.52 -14.47
N ARG A 4 1.52 -0.75 -14.19
CA ARG A 4 2.17 -0.26 -12.97
C ARG A 4 2.09 1.27 -12.83
N ASP A 5 2.13 2.02 -13.94
CA ASP A 5 1.97 3.48 -13.91
C ASP A 5 0.54 3.91 -13.60
N GLU A 6 -0.48 3.18 -14.06
CA GLU A 6 -1.86 3.41 -13.65
C GLU A 6 -2.08 3.10 -12.16
N ILE A 7 -1.45 2.05 -11.65
CA ILE A 7 -1.47 1.74 -10.22
C ILE A 7 -0.82 2.87 -9.43
N ARG A 8 0.40 3.32 -9.81
CA ARG A 8 1.06 4.46 -9.17
C ARG A 8 0.20 5.73 -9.18
N ALA A 9 -0.50 6.00 -10.28
CA ALA A 9 -1.39 7.15 -10.37
C ALA A 9 -2.50 7.11 -9.32
N VAL A 10 -3.06 5.92 -9.04
CA VAL A 10 -4.07 5.76 -7.99
C VAL A 10 -3.51 5.98 -6.59
N PHE A 11 -2.26 5.58 -6.34
CA PHE A 11 -1.55 5.91 -5.10
C PHE A 11 -1.16 7.39 -5.02
N ALA A 12 -0.92 8.08 -6.14
CA ALA A 12 -0.54 9.50 -6.14
C ALA A 12 -1.74 10.48 -6.10
N ASP A 13 -2.93 10.03 -6.47
CA ASP A 13 -4.19 10.77 -6.37
C ASP A 13 -4.56 11.03 -4.89
N PRO A 14 -5.36 12.07 -4.54
CA PRO A 14 -5.66 12.40 -3.15
C PRO A 14 -6.07 11.16 -2.34
N GLN A 15 -5.20 10.79 -1.40
CA GLN A 15 -5.32 9.56 -0.65
C GLN A 15 -6.37 9.68 0.46
N LEU A 16 -6.83 8.52 0.93
CA LEU A 16 -7.64 8.45 2.15
C LEU A 16 -6.82 8.90 3.35
N ASP A 17 -7.49 9.61 4.25
CA ASP A 17 -6.92 9.96 5.56
C ASP A 17 -6.49 8.68 6.30
N GLY A 18 -5.24 8.63 6.75
CA GLY A 18 -4.63 7.48 7.41
C GLY A 18 -3.81 6.55 6.52
N MET A 19 -3.67 6.82 5.22
CA MET A 19 -2.72 6.08 4.37
C MET A 19 -1.26 6.31 4.79
N ASP A 20 -0.92 7.50 5.29
CA ASP A 20 0.40 7.78 5.88
C ASP A 20 0.71 6.82 7.03
N CYS A 21 -0.26 6.59 7.93
CA CYS A 21 -0.10 5.62 9.03
C CYS A 21 0.12 4.19 8.55
N LEU A 22 -0.46 3.81 7.40
CA LEU A 22 -0.19 2.52 6.78
C LEU A 22 1.25 2.46 6.27
N TYR A 23 1.69 3.48 5.52
CA TYR A 23 3.06 3.54 5.01
C TYR A 23 4.10 3.56 6.12
N ASP A 24 3.86 4.30 7.20
CA ASP A 24 4.70 4.29 8.39
C ASP A 24 4.76 2.90 9.04
N ALA A 25 3.62 2.22 9.18
CA ALA A 25 3.56 0.92 9.84
C ALA A 25 4.37 -0.16 9.09
N ILE A 26 4.23 -0.26 7.76
CA ILE A 26 5.04 -1.22 7.00
C ILE A 26 6.47 -0.68 6.81
N GLY A 27 6.63 0.63 6.56
CA GLY A 27 7.91 1.29 6.34
C GLY A 27 8.87 1.18 7.52
N ALA A 28 8.38 1.30 8.76
CA ALA A 28 9.18 1.10 9.96
C ALA A 28 9.76 -0.32 10.03
N MET A 29 8.97 -1.34 9.69
CA MET A 29 9.46 -2.73 9.63
C MET A 29 10.48 -2.94 8.51
N LEU A 30 10.31 -2.26 7.37
CA LEU A 30 11.29 -2.27 6.29
C LEU A 30 12.60 -1.60 6.69
N GLN A 31 12.56 -0.52 7.47
CA GLN A 31 13.76 0.14 8.02
C GLN A 31 14.52 -0.78 8.98
N ASP A 32 13.80 -1.60 9.74
CA ASP A 32 14.38 -2.62 10.61
C ASP A 32 14.92 -3.85 9.83
N GLY A 33 14.84 -3.84 8.50
CA GLY A 33 15.36 -4.88 7.61
C GLY A 33 14.40 -6.04 7.37
N SER A 34 13.12 -5.89 7.73
CA SER A 34 12.10 -6.89 7.41
C SER A 34 11.81 -6.93 5.92
N GLU A 35 11.44 -8.10 5.40
CA GLU A 35 10.91 -8.21 4.05
C GLU A 35 9.49 -7.61 3.98
N PHE A 36 9.09 -7.11 2.81
CA PHE A 36 7.79 -6.44 2.65
C PHE A 36 6.61 -7.37 2.95
N GLN A 37 6.61 -8.59 2.41
CA GLN A 37 5.47 -9.49 2.54
C GLN A 37 5.12 -9.86 3.99
N PRO A 38 6.08 -10.23 4.87
CA PRO A 38 5.78 -10.45 6.27
C PRO A 38 5.36 -9.16 7.00
N ALA A 39 5.96 -8.01 6.68
CA ALA A 39 5.57 -6.72 7.27
C ALA A 39 4.12 -6.34 6.91
N TYR A 40 3.76 -6.43 5.62
CA TYR A 40 2.41 -6.22 5.13
C TYR A 40 1.40 -7.16 5.81
N SER A 41 1.72 -8.46 5.85
CA SER A 41 0.85 -9.46 6.48
C SER A 41 0.60 -9.15 7.96
N LEU A 42 1.61 -8.69 8.69
CA LEU A 42 1.49 -8.33 10.10
C LEU A 42 0.58 -7.11 10.30
N VAL A 43 0.77 -6.04 9.50
CA VAL A 43 -0.08 -4.84 9.59
C VAL A 43 -1.53 -5.17 9.27
N VAL A 44 -1.79 -5.94 8.21
CA VAL A 44 -3.15 -6.30 7.81
C VAL A 44 -3.80 -7.24 8.83
N SER A 45 -3.04 -8.20 9.38
CA SER A 45 -3.55 -9.16 10.37
C SER A 45 -3.82 -8.54 11.74
N ALA A 46 -3.16 -7.44 12.09
CA ALA A 46 -3.45 -6.71 13.32
C ALA A 46 -4.89 -6.15 13.32
N GLY A 47 -5.45 -5.85 12.15
CA GLY A 47 -6.85 -5.39 12.03
C GLY A 47 -7.10 -3.99 12.59
N ASP A 48 -6.04 -3.27 12.95
CA ASP A 48 -6.10 -1.92 13.54
C ASP A 48 -6.44 -0.84 12.49
N ALA A 49 -6.37 0.44 12.89
CA ALA A 49 -6.65 1.57 12.02
C ALA A 49 -5.92 1.53 10.65
N PRO A 50 -4.60 1.19 10.56
CA PRO A 50 -3.92 1.06 9.27
C PRO A 50 -4.52 -0.01 8.36
N ALA A 51 -4.88 -1.18 8.90
CA ALA A 51 -5.50 -2.26 8.15
C ALA A 51 -6.90 -1.86 7.65
N THR A 52 -7.67 -1.15 8.48
CA THR A 52 -9.00 -0.64 8.09
C THR A 52 -8.90 0.39 6.98
N THR A 53 -7.94 1.32 7.06
CA THR A 53 -7.69 2.29 5.99
C THR A 53 -7.25 1.61 4.71
N TRP A 54 -6.38 0.59 4.80
CA TRP A 54 -5.96 -0.21 3.66
C TRP A 54 -7.15 -0.88 2.95
N ILE A 55 -8.05 -1.51 3.69
CA ILE A 55 -9.27 -2.13 3.11
C ILE A 55 -10.11 -1.09 2.37
N ARG A 56 -10.31 0.09 2.96
CA ARG A 56 -11.07 1.18 2.31
C ARG A 56 -10.39 1.67 1.04
N PHE A 57 -9.06 1.78 1.07
CA PHE A 57 -8.27 2.17 -0.09
C PHE A 57 -8.39 1.15 -1.21
N CYS A 58 -8.25 -0.15 -0.92
CA CYS A 58 -8.46 -1.23 -1.88
C CYS A 58 -9.85 -1.18 -2.53
N VAL A 59 -10.90 -0.93 -1.73
CA VAL A 59 -12.27 -0.78 -2.24
C VAL A 59 -12.40 0.43 -3.17
N GLN A 60 -11.83 1.59 -2.79
CA GLN A 60 -11.81 2.77 -3.66
C GLN A 60 -11.04 2.51 -4.96
N CYS A 61 -9.88 1.84 -4.88
CA CYS A 61 -9.08 1.48 -6.05
C CYS A 61 -9.82 0.55 -7.00
N ALA A 62 -10.54 -0.44 -6.47
CA ALA A 62 -11.34 -1.35 -7.28
C ALA A 62 -12.42 -0.63 -8.11
N THR A 63 -12.89 0.54 -7.67
CA THR A 63 -13.84 1.36 -8.46
C THR A 63 -13.18 2.19 -9.57
N ARG A 64 -11.84 2.30 -9.57
CA ARG A 64 -11.08 3.11 -10.54
C ARG A 64 -10.55 2.30 -11.72
N PHE A 65 -10.57 0.97 -11.63
CA PHE A 65 -10.09 0.10 -12.69
C PHE A 65 -11.26 -0.66 -13.32
N ASP A 66 -11.38 -0.61 -14.66
CA ASP A 66 -12.32 -1.46 -15.40
C ASP A 66 -11.96 -2.96 -15.27
N ASP A 67 -10.67 -3.25 -15.13
CA ASP A 67 -10.12 -4.59 -14.90
C ASP A 67 -9.12 -4.51 -13.73
N PRO A 68 -9.32 -5.28 -12.64
CA PRO A 68 -8.50 -5.15 -11.45
C PRO A 68 -7.01 -5.41 -11.76
N PRO A 69 -6.08 -4.67 -11.12
CA PRO A 69 -4.66 -4.93 -11.24
C PRO A 69 -4.30 -6.31 -10.67
N GLU A 70 -3.16 -6.86 -11.10
CA GLU A 70 -2.60 -8.01 -10.39
C GLU A 70 -2.24 -7.61 -8.96
N GLU A 71 -2.56 -8.49 -8.01
CA GLU A 71 -2.26 -8.28 -6.60
C GLU A 71 -0.76 -8.01 -6.38
N SER A 72 0.12 -8.77 -7.04
CA SER A 72 1.57 -8.60 -6.92
C SER A 72 2.05 -7.24 -7.39
N GLU A 73 1.51 -6.70 -8.49
CA GLU A 73 1.87 -5.37 -9.00
C GLU A 73 1.31 -4.27 -8.09
N PHE A 74 0.09 -4.46 -7.58
CA PHE A 74 -0.53 -3.53 -6.64
C PHE A 74 0.25 -3.44 -5.32
N LEU A 75 0.66 -4.59 -4.78
CA LEU A 75 1.50 -4.68 -3.59
C LEU A 75 2.92 -4.16 -3.82
N ALA A 76 3.50 -4.37 -5.01
CA ALA A 76 4.82 -3.81 -5.34
C ALA A 76 4.80 -2.27 -5.36
N VAL A 77 3.69 -1.65 -5.76
CA VAL A 77 3.53 -0.19 -5.67
C VAL A 77 3.32 0.25 -4.21
N LEU A 78 2.57 -0.49 -3.40
CA LEU A 78 2.46 -0.22 -1.96
C LEU A 78 3.85 -0.26 -1.30
N GLU A 79 4.67 -1.25 -1.61
CA GLU A 79 6.06 -1.34 -1.12
C GLU A 79 6.88 -0.11 -1.52
N GLU A 80 6.81 0.27 -2.80
CA GLU A 80 7.52 1.44 -3.34
C GLU A 80 7.16 2.71 -2.57
N PHE A 81 5.86 2.96 -2.36
CA PHE A 81 5.38 4.13 -1.61
C PHE A 81 5.77 4.07 -0.14
N SER A 82 5.71 2.88 0.48
CA SER A 82 6.09 2.70 1.88
C SER A 82 7.58 2.98 2.10
N ARG A 83 8.45 2.46 1.22
CA ARG A 83 9.90 2.73 1.26
C ARG A 83 10.21 4.21 1.06
N LYS A 84 9.57 4.85 0.08
CA LYS A 84 9.73 6.29 -0.18
C LYS A 84 9.29 7.13 1.01
N HIS A 85 8.19 6.77 1.67
CA HIS A 85 7.67 7.47 2.84
C HIS A 85 8.69 7.55 3.98
N VAL A 86 9.42 6.45 4.22
CA VAL A 86 10.44 6.35 5.27
C VAL A 86 11.87 6.63 4.79
N GLY A 87 12.06 7.11 3.55
CA GLY A 87 13.36 7.51 3.00
C GLY A 87 14.33 6.36 2.68
N LEU A 88 13.81 5.18 2.33
CA LEU A 88 14.59 3.99 1.95
C LEU A 88 14.82 3.83 0.42
N ASP A 89 14.61 4.89 -0.37
CA ASP A 89 14.74 4.86 -1.84
C ASP A 89 16.20 4.64 -2.31
#